data_AF-A0A2M8NGK2-F1
#
_entry.id   AF-A0A2M8NGK2-F1
#
_cell.length_a   1.000
_cell.length_b   1.000
_cell.length_c   1.000
_cell.angle_alpha   90.00
_cell.angle_beta   90.00
_cell.angle_gamma   90.00
#
_symmetry.space_group_name_H-M   'P 1'
#
loop_
_entity.id
_entity.type
_entity.pdbx_description
1 polymer ?
#
loop_
_entity_poly.entity_id
_entity_poly.type
_entity_poly.pdbx_seq_one_letter_code
_entity_poly.pdbx_strand_id
1 'polypeptide(L)'
;MTAAEVPNAQPIDGRLLAGAEFNRQLASRQQRGKLWARFFSLSMIVAIVALIALLLNIINDSFGYVIATYRVDPTTLAPDGDLEALSTDELAALLPERRLGAYIRDSLSVVQASEFPSIPLGQAMPGARFPAGVAEKTFAETTPDERRFILANNLNVDQLASLVQLDVVGEDVQR
;
A
#
# COMPACT_ATOMS: atom_id res chain seq x y z
N MET A 1 33.31 -104.46 -24.95
CA MET A 1 32.16 -103.65 -24.50
C MET A 1 32.37 -103.31 -23.04
N THR A 2 32.79 -102.08 -22.75
CA THR A 2 32.77 -101.49 -21.40
C THR A 2 32.41 -100.02 -21.55
N ALA A 3 31.52 -99.55 -20.68
CA ALA A 3 30.65 -98.39 -20.86
C ALA A 3 31.38 -97.05 -20.86
N ALA A 4 30.91 -96.11 -21.69
CA ALA A 4 31.31 -94.71 -21.64
C ALA A 4 30.74 -94.05 -20.37
N GLU A 5 31.63 -93.47 -19.58
CA GLU A 5 31.30 -92.72 -18.37
C GLU A 5 30.58 -91.42 -18.76
N VAL A 6 29.32 -91.29 -18.33
CA VAL A 6 28.50 -90.10 -18.58
C VAL A 6 29.03 -88.95 -17.69
N PRO A 7 29.34 -87.76 -18.24
CA PRO A 7 29.85 -86.65 -17.44
C PRO A 7 28.82 -86.24 -16.38
N ASN A 8 29.24 -86.29 -15.12
CA ASN A 8 28.42 -85.95 -13.97
C ASN A 8 28.05 -84.46 -14.02
N ALA A 9 26.80 -84.14 -14.36
CA ALA A 9 26.32 -82.76 -14.39
C ALA A 9 26.28 -82.23 -12.96
N GLN A 10 27.11 -81.23 -12.67
CA GLN A 10 27.17 -80.58 -11.35
C GLN A 10 25.79 -80.00 -11.00
N PRO A 11 25.27 -80.20 -9.78
CA PRO A 11 23.99 -79.65 -9.37
C PRO A 11 24.06 -78.12 -9.40
N ILE A 12 23.14 -77.47 -10.12
CA ILE A 12 22.99 -76.02 -10.14
C ILE A 12 22.74 -75.56 -8.70
N ASP A 13 23.67 -74.79 -8.14
CA ASP A 13 23.69 -74.43 -6.72
C ASP A 13 22.53 -73.50 -6.38
N GLY A 14 21.48 -74.01 -5.71
CA GLY A 14 20.22 -73.30 -5.45
C GLY A 14 20.38 -72.00 -4.65
N ARG A 15 21.51 -71.83 -3.96
CA ARG A 15 21.89 -70.59 -3.25
C ARG A 15 22.15 -69.42 -4.21
N LEU A 16 22.67 -69.68 -5.40
CA LEU A 16 22.92 -68.65 -6.41
C LEU A 16 21.61 -68.14 -7.02
N LEU A 17 20.64 -69.04 -7.23
CA LEU A 17 19.30 -68.68 -7.70
C LEU A 17 18.54 -67.85 -6.64
N ALA A 18 18.63 -68.24 -5.36
CA ALA A 18 18.03 -67.48 -4.26
C ALA A 18 18.62 -66.07 -4.12
N GLY A 19 19.94 -65.92 -4.28
CA GLY A 19 20.61 -64.61 -4.26
C GLY A 19 20.22 -63.71 -5.44
N ALA A 20 20.05 -64.29 -6.64
CA ALA A 20 19.60 -63.56 -7.82
C ALA A 20 18.15 -63.06 -7.67
N GLU A 21 17.25 -63.91 -7.15
CA GLU A 21 15.86 -63.55 -6.87
C GLU A 21 15.74 -62.47 -5.77
N PHE A 22 16.54 -62.58 -4.72
CA PHE A 22 16.63 -61.56 -3.66
C PHE A 22 17.09 -60.21 -4.19
N ASN A 23 18.15 -60.19 -5.01
CA ASN A 23 18.66 -58.96 -5.63
C ASN A 23 17.66 -58.34 -6.60
N ARG A 24 16.91 -59.16 -7.36
CA ARG A 24 15.86 -58.67 -8.26
C ARG A 24 14.70 -58.02 -7.50
N GLN A 25 14.28 -58.61 -6.38
CA GLN A 25 13.25 -58.03 -5.51
C GLN A 25 13.74 -56.73 -4.85
N LEU A 26 14.99 -56.67 -4.41
CA LEU A 26 15.61 -55.47 -3.82
C LEU A 26 15.74 -54.33 -4.84
N ALA A 27 16.17 -54.62 -6.07
CA ALA A 27 16.24 -53.65 -7.16
C ALA A 27 14.86 -53.07 -7.49
N SER A 28 13.82 -53.91 -7.55
CA SER A 28 12.45 -53.45 -7.83
C SER A 28 11.91 -52.46 -6.78
N ARG A 29 12.29 -52.64 -5.51
CA ARG A 29 11.91 -51.77 -4.39
C ARG A 29 12.66 -50.45 -4.40
N GLN A 30 13.96 -50.47 -4.72
CA GLN A 30 14.75 -49.25 -4.87
C GLN A 30 14.25 -48.36 -6.00
N GLN A 31 13.78 -48.94 -7.12
CA GLN A 31 13.24 -48.15 -8.24
C GLN A 31 11.92 -47.46 -7.86
N ARG A 32 11.02 -48.19 -7.18
CA ARG A 32 9.76 -47.60 -6.67
C ARG A 32 10.03 -46.49 -5.65
N GLY A 33 10.96 -46.71 -4.72
CA GLY A 33 11.36 -45.68 -3.75
C GLY A 33 11.92 -44.42 -4.42
N LYS A 34 12.77 -44.57 -5.43
CA LYS A 34 13.31 -43.43 -6.21
C LYS A 34 12.23 -42.69 -7.00
N LEU A 35 11.26 -43.40 -7.55
CA LEU A 35 10.15 -42.79 -8.27
C LEU A 35 9.28 -41.95 -7.31
N TRP A 36 8.91 -42.51 -6.17
CA TRP A 36 8.15 -41.80 -5.13
C TRP A 36 8.89 -40.59 -4.57
N ALA A 37 10.20 -40.72 -4.32
CA ALA A 37 11.03 -39.60 -3.86
C ALA A 37 11.07 -38.45 -4.88
N ARG A 38 11.13 -38.75 -6.18
CA ARG A 38 11.07 -37.74 -7.25
C ARG A 38 9.72 -37.04 -7.30
N PHE A 39 8.62 -37.79 -7.20
CA PHE A 39 7.27 -37.20 -7.14
C PHE A 39 7.12 -36.25 -5.96
N PHE A 40 7.57 -36.67 -4.76
CA PHE A 40 7.51 -35.84 -3.57
C PHE A 40 8.38 -34.58 -3.72
N SER A 41 9.59 -34.71 -4.26
CA SER A 41 10.47 -33.57 -4.52
C SER A 41 9.87 -32.59 -5.52
N LEU A 42 9.20 -33.07 -6.58
CA LEU A 42 8.53 -32.21 -7.55
C LEU A 42 7.37 -31.44 -6.90
N SER A 43 6.59 -32.14 -6.07
CA SER A 43 5.49 -31.52 -5.31
C SER A 43 5.97 -30.41 -4.40
N MET A 44 7.09 -30.61 -3.70
CA MET A 44 7.69 -29.58 -2.85
C MET A 44 8.15 -28.36 -3.65
N ILE A 45 8.75 -28.56 -4.83
CA ILE A 45 9.15 -27.47 -5.72
C ILE A 45 7.92 -26.68 -6.17
N VAL A 46 6.87 -27.37 -6.62
CA VAL A 46 5.62 -26.72 -7.03
C VAL A 46 4.99 -25.93 -5.88
N ALA A 47 4.97 -26.50 -4.67
CA ALA A 47 4.47 -25.81 -3.49
C ALA A 47 5.26 -24.54 -3.17
N ILE A 48 6.60 -24.61 -3.23
CA ILE A 48 7.48 -23.45 -3.01
C ILE A 48 7.23 -22.38 -4.09
N VAL A 49 7.15 -22.77 -5.36
CA VAL A 49 6.88 -21.82 -6.46
C VAL A 49 5.50 -21.18 -6.29
N ALA A 50 4.48 -21.94 -5.90
CA ALA A 50 3.15 -21.41 -5.62
C ALA A 50 3.16 -20.43 -4.44
N LEU A 51 3.88 -20.74 -3.36
CA LEU A 51 4.06 -19.84 -2.22
C LEU A 51 4.78 -18.54 -2.61
N ILE A 52 5.83 -18.64 -3.43
CA ILE A 52 6.55 -17.47 -3.93
C ILE A 52 5.63 -16.63 -4.83
N ALA A 53 4.89 -17.25 -5.75
CA ALA A 53 3.96 -16.54 -6.62
C ALA A 53 2.85 -15.84 -5.82
N LEU A 54 2.29 -16.51 -4.82
CA LEU A 54 1.31 -15.91 -3.92
C LEU A 54 1.91 -14.75 -3.11
N LEU A 55 3.13 -14.92 -2.61
CA LEU A 55 3.84 -13.87 -1.89
C LEU A 55 4.12 -12.68 -2.79
N LEU A 56 4.55 -12.89 -4.04
CA LEU A 56 4.75 -11.82 -5.02
C LEU A 56 3.44 -11.12 -5.36
N ASN A 57 2.33 -11.85 -5.44
CA ASN A 57 1.02 -11.26 -5.65
C ASN A 57 0.64 -10.36 -4.47
N ILE A 58 0.79 -10.86 -3.24
CA ILE A 58 0.55 -10.07 -2.02
C ILE A 58 1.50 -8.87 -1.97
N ILE A 59 2.78 -9.02 -2.31
CA ILE A 59 3.74 -7.92 -2.36
C ILE A 59 3.33 -6.89 -3.40
N ASN A 60 2.92 -7.31 -4.60
CA ASN A 60 2.47 -6.41 -5.65
C ASN A 60 1.17 -5.66 -5.26
N ASP A 61 0.25 -6.35 -4.59
CA ASP A 61 -1.03 -5.78 -4.14
C ASP A 61 -0.86 -4.91 -2.87
N SER A 62 0.02 -5.30 -1.95
CA SER A 62 0.24 -4.63 -0.66
C SER A 62 1.29 -3.52 -0.73
N PHE A 63 2.29 -3.66 -1.60
CA PHE A 63 3.25 -2.62 -1.95
C PHE A 63 2.91 -1.99 -3.30
N GLY A 64 1.61 -1.87 -3.63
CA GLY A 64 1.15 -1.11 -4.80
C GLY A 64 2.02 0.12 -4.93
N TYR A 65 2.84 0.13 -6.00
CA TYR A 65 4.05 0.94 -6.12
C TYR A 65 3.74 2.37 -5.66
N VAL A 66 4.14 2.74 -4.44
CA VAL A 66 3.91 4.09 -3.91
C VAL A 66 4.91 4.99 -4.62
N ILE A 67 4.58 5.32 -5.86
CA ILE A 67 5.15 6.49 -6.51
C ILE A 67 4.48 7.64 -5.80
N ALA A 68 5.24 8.28 -4.91
CA ALA A 68 4.97 9.61 -4.39
C ALA A 68 4.78 10.57 -5.58
N THR A 69 3.60 10.54 -6.17
CA THR A 69 3.21 11.44 -7.24
C THR A 69 2.52 12.57 -6.52
N TYR A 70 3.19 13.73 -6.48
CA TYR A 70 2.55 14.95 -6.01
C TYR A 70 1.27 15.15 -6.79
N ARG A 71 0.15 15.38 -6.09
CA ARG A 71 -1.13 15.66 -6.75
C ARG A 71 -1.02 16.92 -7.61
N VAL A 72 -0.21 17.88 -7.17
CA VAL A 72 0.21 19.06 -7.92
C VAL A 72 1.70 19.30 -7.63
N ASP A 73 2.51 19.50 -8.68
CA ASP A 73 3.95 19.76 -8.56
C ASP A 73 4.19 21.09 -7.81
N PRO A 74 4.91 21.10 -6.68
CA PRO A 74 5.14 22.31 -5.88
C PRO A 74 5.88 23.41 -6.65
N THR A 75 6.74 23.04 -7.62
CA THR A 75 7.48 24.02 -8.44
C THR A 75 6.58 24.77 -9.43
N THR A 76 5.36 24.29 -9.65
CA THR A 76 4.33 25.01 -10.42
C THR A 76 3.50 25.98 -9.57
N LEU A 77 3.56 25.84 -8.24
CA LEU A 77 2.78 26.64 -7.29
C LEU A 77 3.58 27.81 -6.71
N ALA A 78 4.90 27.64 -6.52
CA ALA A 78 5.78 28.67 -5.99
C ALA A 78 7.14 28.64 -6.69
N PRO A 79 7.86 29.78 -6.77
CA PRO A 79 9.25 29.81 -7.20
C PRO A 79 10.09 28.82 -6.38
N ASP A 80 10.85 27.96 -7.05
CA ASP A 80 11.67 26.90 -6.44
C ASP A 80 10.89 25.90 -5.55
N GLY A 81 9.55 25.91 -5.60
CA GLY A 81 8.69 25.10 -4.73
C GLY A 81 8.61 25.58 -3.28
N ASP A 82 9.12 26.79 -2.99
CA ASP A 82 9.09 27.37 -1.64
C ASP A 82 7.74 28.06 -1.35
N LEU A 83 6.83 27.33 -0.71
CA LEU A 83 5.52 27.86 -0.31
C LEU A 83 5.62 28.96 0.74
N GLU A 84 6.68 29.01 1.55
CA GLU A 84 6.85 30.03 2.59
C GLU A 84 7.24 31.40 2.00
N ALA A 85 7.72 31.41 0.76
CA ALA A 85 8.00 32.65 0.02
C ALA A 85 6.72 33.36 -0.47
N LEU A 86 5.57 32.67 -0.49
CA LEU A 86 4.29 33.22 -0.92
C LEU A 86 3.62 34.04 0.20
N SER A 87 2.86 35.07 -0.19
CA SER A 87 2.04 35.83 0.75
C SER A 87 0.83 35.01 1.26
N THR A 88 0.24 35.44 2.38
CA THR A 88 -0.95 34.78 2.95
C THR A 88 -2.15 34.81 1.99
N ASP A 89 -2.29 35.86 1.18
CA ASP A 89 -3.34 35.97 0.17
C ASP A 89 -3.12 34.99 -1.00
N GLU A 90 -1.87 34.85 -1.46
CA GLU A 90 -1.51 33.89 -2.52
C GLU A 90 -1.71 32.45 -2.04
N LEU A 91 -1.26 32.11 -0.83
CA LEU A 91 -1.46 30.79 -0.24
C LEU A 91 -2.95 30.48 -0.03
N ALA A 92 -3.74 31.44 0.44
CA ALA A 92 -5.18 31.27 0.60
C ALA A 92 -5.90 31.06 -0.76
N ALA A 93 -5.37 31.65 -1.84
CA ALA A 93 -5.90 31.45 -3.19
C ALA A 93 -5.63 30.04 -3.74
N LEU A 94 -4.52 29.41 -3.34
CA LEU A 94 -4.18 28.03 -3.73
C LEU A 94 -5.05 26.97 -3.06
N LEU A 95 -5.71 27.29 -1.94
CA LEU A 95 -6.53 26.34 -1.20
C LEU A 95 -7.82 25.96 -1.96
N PRO A 96 -8.21 24.67 -1.96
CA PRO A 96 -9.39 24.21 -2.68
C PRO A 96 -10.69 24.67 -2.00
N GLU A 97 -11.60 25.24 -2.79
CA GLU A 97 -12.86 25.84 -2.30
C GLU A 97 -13.70 24.91 -1.43
N ARG A 98 -13.78 23.64 -1.82
CA ARG A 98 -14.52 22.59 -1.10
C ARG A 98 -14.02 22.35 0.33
N ARG A 99 -12.77 22.72 0.63
CA ARG A 99 -12.11 22.50 1.93
C ARG A 99 -12.01 23.74 2.80
N LEU A 100 -12.24 24.94 2.25
CA LEU A 100 -12.13 26.21 3.00
C LEU A 100 -12.94 26.19 4.31
N GLY A 101 -14.13 25.58 4.30
CA GLY A 101 -14.94 25.44 5.50
C GLY A 101 -14.33 24.55 6.58
N ALA A 102 -13.70 23.45 6.17
CA ALA A 102 -13.01 22.57 7.11
C ALA A 102 -11.82 23.31 7.75
N TYR A 103 -11.02 24.04 6.96
CA TYR A 103 -9.88 24.79 7.50
C TYR A 103 -10.30 25.88 8.48
N ILE A 104 -11.32 26.68 8.12
CA ILE A 104 -11.84 27.74 9.00
C ILE A 104 -12.36 27.14 10.30
N ARG A 105 -13.18 26.09 10.21
CA ARG A 105 -13.71 25.40 11.39
C ARG A 105 -12.59 24.84 12.26
N ASP A 106 -11.68 24.08 11.68
CA ASP A 106 -10.69 23.32 12.44
C ASP A 106 -9.60 24.23 13.04
N SER A 107 -9.35 25.39 12.42
CA SER A 107 -8.28 26.30 12.85
C SER A 107 -8.78 27.48 13.70
N LEU A 108 -10.01 27.95 13.48
CA LEU A 108 -10.51 29.19 14.06
C LEU A 108 -11.79 29.02 14.90
N SER A 109 -12.57 27.96 14.70
CA SER A 109 -13.81 27.74 15.45
C SER A 109 -13.52 27.31 16.89
N VAL A 110 -14.20 27.96 17.84
CA VAL A 110 -14.24 27.50 19.24
C VAL A 110 -15.48 26.67 19.54
N VAL A 111 -16.43 26.60 18.60
CA VAL A 111 -17.69 25.84 18.74
C VAL A 111 -17.58 24.44 18.13
N GLN A 112 -18.50 23.56 18.51
CA GLN A 112 -18.56 22.19 18.01
C GLN A 112 -18.90 22.14 16.51
N ALA A 113 -18.42 21.10 15.82
CA ALA A 113 -18.58 20.97 14.37
C ALA A 113 -20.04 20.92 13.89
N SER A 114 -20.95 20.40 14.71
CA SER A 114 -22.39 20.35 14.40
C SER A 114 -23.08 21.71 14.53
N GLU A 115 -22.52 22.61 15.33
CA GLU A 115 -23.10 23.92 15.63
C GLU A 115 -22.55 25.01 14.71
N PHE A 116 -21.32 24.83 14.25
CA PHE A 116 -20.61 25.77 13.36
C PHE A 116 -21.41 26.26 12.14
N PRO A 117 -22.17 25.42 11.40
CA PRO A 117 -22.89 25.89 10.21
C PRO A 117 -24.05 26.84 10.51
N SER A 118 -24.58 26.80 11.74
CA SER A 118 -25.84 27.43 12.13
C SER A 118 -25.67 28.66 13.03
N ILE A 119 -24.47 28.90 13.53
CA ILE A 119 -24.15 30.02 14.42
C ILE A 119 -23.47 31.14 13.62
N PRO A 120 -23.72 32.43 13.93
CA PRO A 120 -23.01 33.54 13.31
C PRO A 120 -21.48 33.42 13.48
N LEU A 121 -20.73 33.73 12.43
CA LEU A 121 -19.29 33.51 12.41
C LEU A 121 -18.54 34.31 13.50
N GLY A 122 -19.01 35.50 13.84
CA GLY A 122 -18.44 36.32 14.91
C GLY A 122 -18.60 35.69 16.30
N GLN A 123 -19.64 34.86 16.49
CA GLN A 123 -19.82 34.08 17.72
C GLN A 123 -19.01 32.77 17.67
N ALA A 124 -18.96 32.11 16.51
CA ALA A 124 -18.23 30.87 16.33
C ALA A 124 -16.70 31.03 16.44
N MET A 125 -16.17 32.21 16.08
CA MET A 125 -14.75 32.51 16.03
C MET A 125 -14.47 33.87 16.67
N PRO A 126 -14.57 33.98 18.01
CA PRO A 126 -14.39 35.25 18.70
C PRO A 126 -12.96 35.77 18.51
N GLY A 127 -12.83 37.03 18.10
CA GLY A 127 -11.53 37.68 17.86
C GLY A 127 -10.96 37.47 16.45
N ALA A 128 -11.63 36.69 15.59
CA ALA A 128 -11.26 36.60 14.19
C ALA A 128 -11.57 37.91 13.44
N ARG A 129 -10.76 38.19 12.42
CA ARG A 129 -10.92 39.31 11.49
C ARG A 129 -11.87 38.91 10.38
N PHE A 130 -12.90 39.73 10.16
CA PHE A 130 -13.94 39.50 9.17
C PHE A 130 -14.07 40.67 8.20
N PRO A 131 -14.51 40.41 6.95
CA PRO A 131 -15.03 41.46 6.08
C PRO A 131 -16.28 42.12 6.68
N ALA A 132 -16.60 43.32 6.21
CA ALA A 132 -17.77 44.07 6.69
C ALA A 132 -19.07 43.26 6.53
N GLY A 133 -19.82 43.11 7.64
CA GLY A 133 -21.10 42.41 7.67
C GLY A 133 -21.02 40.87 7.65
N VAL A 134 -19.83 40.27 7.54
CA VAL A 134 -19.68 38.80 7.48
C VAL A 134 -19.71 38.16 8.87
N ALA A 135 -19.32 38.88 9.92
CA ALA A 135 -19.38 38.37 11.29
C ALA A 135 -20.80 37.96 11.73
N GLU A 136 -21.83 38.62 11.18
CA GLU A 136 -23.23 38.33 11.48
C GLU A 136 -23.82 37.20 10.62
N LYS A 137 -23.12 36.83 9.53
CA LYS A 137 -23.54 35.73 8.65
C LYS A 137 -23.22 34.39 9.28
N THR A 138 -24.00 33.38 8.91
CA THR A 138 -23.65 31.98 9.13
C THR A 138 -22.68 31.48 8.06
N PHE A 139 -22.03 30.35 8.29
CA PHE A 139 -21.11 29.77 7.29
C PHE A 139 -21.80 29.51 5.94
N ALA A 140 -23.07 29.10 5.93
CA ALA A 140 -23.85 28.83 4.73
C ALA A 140 -24.02 30.05 3.81
N GLU A 141 -23.98 31.25 4.37
CA GLU A 141 -24.22 32.52 3.66
C GLU A 141 -22.93 33.18 3.17
N THR A 142 -21.77 32.57 3.45
CA THR A 142 -20.46 33.10 3.05
C THR A 142 -20.02 32.64 1.67
N THR A 143 -19.39 33.56 0.93
CA THR A 143 -18.79 33.28 -0.38
C THR A 143 -17.38 32.66 -0.24
N PRO A 144 -16.87 31.99 -1.29
CA PRO A 144 -15.48 31.50 -1.29
C PRO A 144 -14.45 32.61 -1.03
N ASP A 145 -14.68 33.81 -1.56
CA ASP A 145 -13.75 34.93 -1.39
C ASP A 145 -13.77 35.49 0.03
N GLU A 146 -14.94 35.57 0.66
CA GLU A 146 -15.06 35.92 2.07
C GLU A 146 -14.33 34.89 2.94
N ARG A 147 -14.41 33.60 2.60
CA ARG A 147 -13.70 32.52 3.31
C ARG A 147 -12.18 32.61 3.13
N ARG A 148 -11.71 32.90 1.92
CA ARG A 148 -10.28 33.11 1.65
C ARG A 148 -9.75 34.31 2.42
N PHE A 149 -10.51 35.41 2.46
CA PHE A 149 -10.17 36.58 3.26
C PHE A 149 -10.02 36.22 4.75
N ILE A 150 -10.98 35.46 5.30
CA ILE A 150 -10.92 35.00 6.70
C ILE A 150 -9.64 34.20 6.94
N LEU A 151 -9.28 33.25 6.07
CA LEU A 151 -8.05 32.48 6.24
C LEU A 151 -6.80 33.36 6.14
N ALA A 152 -6.68 34.19 5.11
CA ALA A 152 -5.50 35.03 4.86
C ALA A 152 -5.25 36.08 5.96
N ASN A 153 -6.31 36.53 6.67
CA ASN A 153 -6.22 37.55 7.71
C ASN A 153 -6.13 37.00 9.13
N ASN A 154 -6.33 35.68 9.32
CA ASN A 154 -6.35 35.05 10.64
C ASN A 154 -5.30 33.95 10.81
N LEU A 155 -4.75 33.42 9.71
CA LEU A 155 -3.65 32.45 9.73
C LEU A 155 -2.35 33.11 9.27
N ASN A 156 -1.22 32.59 9.76
CA ASN A 156 0.10 33.00 9.31
C ASN A 156 0.54 32.19 8.06
N VAL A 157 1.67 32.60 7.48
CA VAL A 157 2.26 31.98 6.29
C VAL A 157 2.52 30.49 6.54
N ASP A 158 3.17 30.13 7.64
CA ASP A 158 3.51 28.73 7.98
C ASP A 158 2.27 27.83 8.05
N GLN A 159 1.19 28.32 8.68
CA GLN A 159 -0.08 27.60 8.80
C GLN A 159 -0.73 27.39 7.44
N LEU A 160 -0.77 28.43 6.59
CA LEU A 160 -1.36 28.33 5.25
C LEU A 160 -0.52 27.45 4.32
N ALA A 161 0.81 27.59 4.35
CA ALA A 161 1.74 26.75 3.63
C ALA A 161 1.57 25.28 4.03
N SER A 162 1.41 25.00 5.33
CA SER A 162 1.13 23.64 5.82
C SER A 162 -0.18 23.07 5.28
N LEU A 163 -1.25 23.89 5.19
CA LEU A 163 -2.54 23.46 4.63
C LEU A 163 -2.44 23.18 3.12
N VAL A 164 -1.74 24.03 2.36
CA VAL A 164 -1.48 23.83 0.93
C VAL A 164 -0.63 22.58 0.73
N GLN A 165 0.41 22.40 1.53
CA GLN A 165 1.27 21.23 1.45
C GLN A 165 0.49 19.93 1.73
N LEU A 166 -0.44 19.95 2.69
CA LEU A 166 -1.22 18.75 3.05
C LEU A 166 -2.27 18.38 2.00
N ASP A 167 -3.05 19.35 1.52
CA ASP A 167 -4.25 19.07 0.73
C ASP A 167 -4.08 19.33 -0.79
N VAL A 168 -3.09 20.14 -1.19
CA VAL A 168 -2.82 20.48 -2.61
C VAL A 168 -1.60 19.72 -3.13
N VAL A 169 -0.47 19.86 -2.45
CA VAL A 169 0.78 19.17 -2.82
C VAL A 169 0.75 17.71 -2.37
N GLY A 170 0.10 17.46 -1.23
CA GLY A 170 0.13 16.21 -0.49
C GLY A 170 -0.06 14.98 -1.36
N GLU A 171 0.75 13.96 -1.07
CA GLU A 171 0.82 12.74 -1.85
C GLU A 171 -0.55 12.07 -1.95
N ASP A 172 -0.95 11.75 -3.18
CA ASP A 172 -2.17 10.98 -3.42
C ASP A 172 -1.91 9.52 -3.03
N VAL A 173 -2.00 9.23 -1.73
CA VAL A 173 -2.04 7.85 -1.26
C VAL A 173 -3.42 7.30 -1.59
N GLN A 174 -3.59 6.81 -2.83
CA GLN A 174 -4.75 6.00 -3.18
C GLN A 174 -4.77 4.78 -2.25
N ARG A 175 -5.78 4.73 -1.37
CA ARG A 175 -6.05 3.60 -0.49
C ARG A 175 -6.84 2.52 -1.22
#